data_AF-A0A2G6R1D4-F1
#
_entry.id   AF-A0A2G6R1D4-F1
#
_cell.length_a   1.000
_cell.length_b   1.000
_cell.length_c   1.000
_cell.angle_alpha   90.00
_cell.angle_beta   90.00
_cell.angle_gamma   90.00
#
_symmetry.space_group_name_H-M   'P 1'
#
loop_
_entity.id
_entity.type
_entity.pdbx_description
1 polymer ?
#
loop_
_entity_poly.entity_id
_entity_poly.type
_entity_poly.pdbx_seq_one_letter_code
_entity_poly.pdbx_strand_id
1 'polypeptide(L)'
;MQIATTHKNTDFDALASTIAVCRLYPGAIPVVPKHVNANVRSFLAIHKDLLKIRSPDEIDLDKVRRLLVVDVNQWSRLEGLSALRHREDLEIFLWDHHPVRGDINANRVLNEEMGANITLLMRELRGKNIPITPIEATLYLAGLYEDTGNLMFPSTRPEDARAAADLLEASADLGVLNTLLRPIFGEAQKEVLTEMLHAEKIVKINGFTVGFYKVDIDGHVGGLSIVVHMVRELSNADAVFGIFSGRRKGKSIIIGRSNADLINTGAVMRALGGGGHPGAGSAQLKFANPDTVEEMITDLITGNQSASVQISDLMSFPVVTVSADTTMKEVSLILREKGCTGVPVVESGRLVGVISRRDFKKLRKDSALKAPVRAFMSSRVICILPKQSPAEAAQIMVRHDIGRLPVVEDGKIIGIITRSDAMRYLYDLLPD
;
A
#
# COMPACT_ATOMS: atom_id res chain seq x y z
N MET A 1 13.47 -33.91 -21.87
CA MET A 1 12.20 -33.28 -21.41
C MET A 1 12.51 -31.88 -20.93
N GLN A 2 11.60 -30.93 -21.13
CA GLN A 2 11.68 -29.58 -20.56
C GLN A 2 10.47 -29.34 -19.66
N ILE A 3 10.71 -28.76 -18.49
CA ILE A 3 9.66 -28.47 -17.51
C ILE A 3 9.75 -27.00 -17.09
N ALA A 4 8.60 -26.42 -16.77
CA ALA A 4 8.50 -25.10 -16.16
C ALA A 4 7.97 -25.23 -14.73
N THR A 5 8.56 -24.52 -13.78
CA THR A 5 8.17 -24.63 -12.37
C THR A 5 8.42 -23.33 -11.62
N THR A 6 7.90 -23.27 -10.39
CA THR A 6 7.94 -22.10 -9.52
C THR A 6 8.03 -22.53 -8.05
N HIS A 7 7.93 -21.58 -7.12
CA HIS A 7 8.08 -21.83 -5.69
C HIS A 7 6.88 -22.55 -5.06
N LYS A 8 7.16 -23.27 -3.97
CA LYS A 8 6.17 -23.74 -2.99
C LYS A 8 5.36 -22.56 -2.44
N ASN A 9 4.13 -22.82 -2.03
CA ASN A 9 3.11 -21.80 -1.73
C ASN A 9 2.86 -20.89 -2.95
N THR A 10 2.68 -21.51 -4.12
CA THR A 10 2.43 -20.83 -5.39
C THR A 10 1.22 -19.89 -5.29
N ASP A 11 1.42 -18.62 -5.62
CA ASP A 11 0.40 -17.57 -5.83
C ASP A 11 0.04 -17.44 -7.32
N PHE A 12 -0.82 -16.48 -7.68
CA PHE A 12 -1.23 -16.33 -9.07
C PHE A 12 -0.10 -15.84 -9.97
N ASP A 13 0.83 -15.01 -9.49
CA ASP A 13 1.95 -14.56 -10.34
C ASP A 13 2.84 -15.75 -10.71
N ALA A 14 3.23 -16.56 -9.73
CA ALA A 14 3.99 -17.78 -9.93
C ALA A 14 3.26 -18.78 -10.87
N LEU A 15 1.96 -19.00 -10.67
CA LEU A 15 1.17 -19.88 -11.54
C LEU A 15 1.05 -19.31 -12.97
N ALA A 16 0.67 -18.04 -13.10
CA ALA A 16 0.53 -17.36 -14.39
C ALA A 16 1.83 -17.41 -15.17
N SER A 17 2.93 -17.08 -14.50
CA SER A 17 4.27 -17.12 -15.06
C SER A 17 4.67 -18.51 -15.53
N THR A 18 4.29 -19.56 -14.78
CA THR A 18 4.57 -20.96 -15.17
C THR A 18 3.84 -21.33 -16.45
N ILE A 19 2.59 -20.87 -16.61
CA ILE A 19 1.82 -21.13 -17.85
C ILE A 19 2.34 -20.27 -19.01
N ALA A 20 2.66 -18.99 -18.77
CA ALA A 20 3.16 -18.07 -19.79
C ALA A 20 4.52 -18.48 -20.34
N VAL A 21 5.46 -18.92 -19.49
CA VAL A 21 6.77 -19.38 -19.96
C VAL A 21 6.65 -20.63 -20.85
N CYS A 22 5.68 -21.52 -20.59
CA CYS A 22 5.42 -22.67 -21.48
C CYS A 22 4.96 -22.26 -22.89
N ARG A 23 4.38 -21.06 -23.06
CA ARG A 23 4.06 -20.50 -24.38
C ARG A 23 5.31 -20.00 -25.12
N LEU A 24 6.30 -19.49 -24.40
CA LEU A 24 7.61 -19.10 -24.95
C LEU A 24 8.47 -20.31 -25.35
N TYR A 25 8.28 -21.45 -24.66
CA TYR A 25 9.04 -22.68 -24.87
C TYR A 25 8.09 -23.85 -25.20
N PRO A 26 7.64 -23.97 -26.47
CA PRO A 26 6.72 -25.03 -26.88
C PRO A 26 7.21 -26.43 -26.49
N GLY A 27 6.33 -27.22 -25.87
CA GLY A 27 6.65 -28.56 -25.36
C GLY A 27 7.20 -28.59 -23.93
N ALA A 28 7.34 -27.44 -23.26
CA ALA A 28 7.53 -27.39 -21.82
C ALA A 28 6.28 -27.86 -21.08
N ILE A 29 6.48 -28.66 -20.04
CA ILE A 29 5.42 -29.17 -19.18
C ILE A 29 5.33 -28.26 -17.95
N PRO A 30 4.17 -27.64 -17.66
CA PRO A 30 4.00 -26.85 -16.44
C PRO A 30 3.91 -27.79 -15.22
N VAL A 31 4.86 -27.63 -14.30
CA VAL A 31 5.01 -28.40 -13.07
C VAL A 31 4.76 -27.48 -11.88
N VAL A 32 3.60 -27.63 -11.26
CA VAL A 32 3.17 -26.79 -10.13
C VAL A 32 3.31 -27.58 -8.82
N PRO A 33 3.96 -27.02 -7.78
CA PRO A 33 4.04 -27.61 -6.45
C PRO A 33 2.69 -28.04 -5.88
N LYS A 34 2.65 -29.04 -4.99
CA LYS A 34 1.40 -29.44 -4.33
C LYS A 34 0.92 -28.40 -3.33
N HIS A 35 1.86 -27.69 -2.70
CA HIS A 35 1.55 -26.62 -1.78
C HIS A 35 1.35 -25.33 -2.57
N VAL A 36 0.08 -24.94 -2.75
CA VAL A 36 -0.34 -23.68 -3.38
C VAL A 36 -1.20 -22.85 -2.43
N ASN A 37 -1.23 -21.54 -2.66
CA ASN A 37 -2.07 -20.61 -1.91
C ASN A 37 -3.57 -20.91 -2.09
N ALA A 38 -4.40 -20.45 -1.15
CA ALA A 38 -5.82 -20.79 -1.12
C ALA A 38 -6.57 -20.38 -2.40
N ASN A 39 -6.32 -19.16 -2.91
CA ASN A 39 -6.98 -18.66 -4.11
C ASN A 39 -6.58 -19.46 -5.36
N VAL A 40 -5.28 -19.78 -5.50
CA VAL A 40 -4.77 -20.65 -6.56
C VAL A 40 -5.36 -22.05 -6.49
N ARG A 41 -5.50 -22.62 -5.27
CA ARG A 41 -6.15 -23.92 -5.06
C ARG A 41 -7.59 -23.92 -5.57
N SER A 42 -8.36 -22.89 -5.22
CA SER A 42 -9.74 -22.71 -5.66
C SER A 42 -9.83 -22.58 -7.18
N PHE A 43 -8.90 -21.83 -7.79
CA PHE A 43 -8.83 -21.71 -9.24
C PHE A 43 -8.53 -23.05 -9.92
N LEU A 44 -7.51 -23.77 -9.44
CA LEU A 44 -7.09 -25.05 -10.01
C LEU A 44 -8.15 -26.15 -9.84
N ALA A 45 -8.96 -26.10 -8.78
CA ALA A 45 -10.06 -27.06 -8.60
C ALA A 45 -11.06 -27.08 -9.79
N ILE A 46 -11.15 -25.99 -10.54
CA ILE A 46 -12.03 -25.85 -11.71
C ILE A 46 -11.24 -25.90 -13.02
N HIS A 47 -10.02 -25.35 -13.07
CA HIS A 47 -9.30 -25.10 -14.31
C HIS A 47 -8.10 -26.02 -14.57
N LYS A 48 -7.77 -26.95 -13.66
CA LYS A 48 -6.54 -27.78 -13.77
C LYS A 48 -6.41 -28.53 -15.09
N ASP A 49 -7.50 -29.10 -15.60
CA ASP A 49 -7.48 -29.90 -16.84
C ASP A 49 -7.21 -29.06 -18.09
N LEU A 50 -7.58 -27.77 -18.06
CA LEU A 50 -7.33 -26.83 -19.15
C LEU A 50 -5.84 -26.45 -19.24
N LEU A 51 -5.14 -26.42 -18.11
CA LEU A 51 -3.75 -25.96 -18.02
C LEU A 51 -2.72 -27.09 -18.16
N LYS A 52 -3.17 -28.36 -18.23
CA LYS A 52 -2.30 -29.55 -18.39
C LYS A 52 -1.16 -29.61 -17.37
N ILE A 53 -1.41 -29.11 -16.16
CA ILE A 53 -0.44 -29.06 -15.07
C ILE A 53 -0.14 -30.46 -14.54
N ARG A 54 1.13 -30.68 -14.17
CA ARG A 54 1.61 -31.86 -13.44
C ARG A 54 2.16 -31.45 -12.08
N SER A 55 2.12 -32.35 -11.10
CA SER A 55 2.86 -32.19 -9.85
C SER A 55 4.27 -32.78 -9.96
N PRO A 56 5.23 -32.37 -9.10
CA PRO A 56 6.62 -32.81 -9.19
C PRO A 56 6.81 -34.33 -9.16
N ASP A 57 5.96 -35.06 -8.44
CA ASP A 57 5.98 -36.52 -8.34
C ASP A 57 5.48 -37.25 -9.60
N GLU A 58 4.84 -36.54 -10.53
CA GLU A 58 4.43 -37.09 -11.84
C GLU A 58 5.56 -36.98 -12.89
N ILE A 59 6.71 -36.39 -12.53
CA ILE A 59 7.80 -36.10 -13.46
C ILE A 59 8.97 -37.06 -13.24
N ASP A 60 9.39 -37.70 -14.32
CA ASP A 60 10.64 -38.44 -14.38
C ASP A 60 11.82 -37.47 -14.48
N LEU A 61 12.44 -37.17 -13.33
CA LEU A 61 13.52 -36.18 -13.20
C LEU A 61 14.77 -36.55 -14.01
N ASP A 62 15.01 -37.84 -14.29
CA ASP A 62 16.17 -38.30 -15.07
C ASP A 62 16.06 -37.90 -16.55
N LYS A 63 14.83 -37.73 -17.04
CA LYS A 63 14.55 -37.29 -18.42
C LYS A 63 14.57 -35.76 -18.58
N VAL A 64 14.61 -35.01 -17.50
CA VAL A 64 14.66 -33.53 -17.54
C VAL A 64 16.04 -33.12 -18.08
N ARG A 65 16.03 -32.25 -19.08
CA ARG A 65 17.23 -31.66 -19.72
C ARG A 65 17.19 -30.13 -19.72
N ARG A 66 16.00 -29.54 -19.58
CA ARG A 66 15.83 -28.10 -19.35
C ARG A 66 14.82 -27.83 -18.25
N LEU A 67 15.17 -26.88 -17.38
CA LEU A 67 14.35 -26.39 -16.28
C LEU A 67 14.11 -24.89 -16.47
N LEU A 68 12.86 -24.51 -16.70
CA LEU A 68 12.42 -23.12 -16.72
C LEU A 68 11.92 -22.78 -15.31
N VAL A 69 12.62 -21.89 -14.62
CA VAL A 69 12.28 -21.47 -13.27
C VAL A 69 11.70 -20.07 -13.34
N VAL A 70 10.51 -19.88 -12.79
CA VAL A 70 9.82 -18.59 -12.80
C VAL A 70 9.48 -18.11 -11.40
N ASP A 71 9.62 -16.81 -11.17
CA ASP A 71 9.27 -16.10 -9.95
C ASP A 71 9.98 -16.60 -8.68
N VAL A 72 11.15 -17.24 -8.88
CA VAL A 72 11.95 -17.76 -7.78
C VAL A 72 13.38 -18.03 -8.23
N ASN A 73 14.35 -17.67 -7.39
CA ASN A 73 15.76 -17.92 -7.66
C ASN A 73 16.47 -18.80 -6.61
N GLN A 74 15.71 -19.49 -5.76
CA GLN A 74 16.23 -20.35 -4.69
C GLN A 74 15.76 -21.81 -4.80
N TRP A 75 16.70 -22.76 -4.74
CA TRP A 75 16.41 -24.21 -4.76
C TRP A 75 15.54 -24.66 -3.58
N SER A 76 15.71 -24.05 -2.40
CA SER A 76 14.94 -24.37 -1.18
C SER A 76 13.43 -24.11 -1.32
N ARG A 77 13.04 -23.34 -2.33
CA ARG A 77 11.65 -23.02 -2.67
C ARG A 77 11.08 -23.95 -3.76
N LEU A 78 11.89 -24.73 -4.48
CA LEU A 78 11.44 -25.66 -5.52
C LEU A 78 11.04 -27.02 -4.92
N GLU A 79 9.75 -27.25 -4.72
CA GLU A 79 9.22 -28.47 -4.11
C GLU A 79 9.44 -29.71 -5.00
N GLY A 80 10.05 -30.76 -4.43
CA GLY A 80 10.20 -32.05 -5.11
C GLY A 80 11.27 -32.11 -6.20
N LEU A 81 12.05 -31.05 -6.41
CA LEU A 81 13.03 -30.95 -7.50
C LEU A 81 14.50 -30.90 -7.05
N SER A 82 14.78 -31.21 -5.78
CA SER A 82 16.14 -31.14 -5.21
C SER A 82 17.16 -32.02 -5.93
N ALA A 83 16.73 -33.15 -6.52
CA ALA A 83 17.58 -34.05 -7.29
C ALA A 83 18.17 -33.39 -8.55
N LEU A 84 17.55 -32.33 -9.07
CA LEU A 84 18.03 -31.59 -10.24
C LEU A 84 19.17 -30.62 -9.91
N ARG A 85 19.39 -30.27 -8.63
CA ARG A 85 20.31 -29.20 -8.20
C ARG A 85 21.76 -29.38 -8.65
N HIS A 86 22.22 -30.62 -8.67
CA HIS A 86 23.63 -30.96 -8.91
C HIS A 86 23.86 -31.59 -10.30
N ARG A 87 22.88 -31.53 -11.19
CA ARG A 87 23.00 -32.08 -12.54
C ARG A 87 23.73 -31.11 -13.47
N GLU A 88 24.85 -31.56 -14.02
CA GLU A 88 25.67 -30.78 -14.95
C GLU A 88 25.09 -30.72 -16.38
N ASP A 89 24.31 -31.73 -16.77
CA ASP A 89 23.65 -31.83 -18.07
C ASP A 89 22.25 -31.20 -18.09
N LEU A 90 21.94 -30.34 -17.11
CA LEU A 90 20.68 -29.62 -16.98
C LEU A 90 20.85 -28.15 -17.41
N GLU A 91 20.07 -27.74 -18.41
CA GLU A 91 19.99 -26.32 -18.81
C GLU A 91 18.92 -25.61 -17.97
N ILE A 92 19.28 -24.55 -17.25
CA ILE A 92 18.36 -23.79 -16.39
C ILE A 92 18.16 -22.39 -16.94
N PHE A 93 16.91 -22.01 -17.22
CA PHE A 93 16.53 -20.63 -17.55
C PHE A 93 15.69 -20.04 -16.42
N LEU A 94 16.12 -18.89 -15.92
CA LEU A 94 15.52 -18.19 -14.78
C LEU A 94 14.79 -16.93 -15.26
N TRP A 95 13.55 -16.77 -14.81
CA TRP A 95 12.72 -15.58 -14.98
C TRP A 95 12.29 -15.11 -13.60
N ASP A 96 12.73 -13.94 -13.17
CA ASP A 96 12.45 -13.48 -11.81
C ASP A 96 12.47 -11.96 -11.72
N HIS A 97 11.49 -11.34 -11.05
CA HIS A 97 11.47 -9.88 -10.86
C HIS A 97 12.10 -9.41 -9.54
N HIS A 98 12.47 -10.35 -8.66
CA HIS A 98 13.04 -10.02 -7.35
C HIS A 98 14.48 -9.48 -7.48
N PRO A 99 14.84 -8.39 -6.76
CA PRO A 99 16.18 -7.78 -6.86
C PRO A 99 17.27 -8.58 -6.14
N VAL A 100 16.90 -9.59 -5.34
CA VAL A 100 17.82 -10.35 -4.49
C VAL A 100 18.37 -11.54 -5.26
N ARG A 101 19.69 -11.71 -5.31
CA ARG A 101 20.32 -12.88 -5.93
C ARG A 101 20.11 -14.16 -5.10
N GLY A 102 19.65 -15.23 -5.75
CA GLY A 102 19.47 -16.54 -5.13
C GLY A 102 20.61 -17.55 -5.36
N ASP A 103 20.37 -18.82 -5.03
CA ASP A 103 21.35 -19.92 -5.10
C ASP A 103 21.20 -20.82 -6.35
N ILE A 104 20.29 -20.49 -7.26
CA ILE A 104 20.15 -21.15 -8.56
C ILE A 104 21.20 -20.56 -9.53
N ASN A 105 22.15 -21.39 -9.97
CA ASN A 105 23.10 -21.04 -11.02
C ASN A 105 22.51 -21.36 -12.40
N ALA A 106 21.88 -20.37 -13.03
CA ALA A 106 21.18 -20.56 -14.29
C ALA A 106 22.04 -20.25 -15.52
N ASN A 107 21.84 -20.99 -16.61
CA ASN A 107 22.50 -20.74 -17.91
C ASN A 107 21.99 -19.46 -18.58
N ARG A 108 20.72 -19.09 -18.32
CA ARG A 108 20.12 -17.83 -18.75
C ARG A 108 19.33 -17.23 -17.60
N VAL A 109 19.47 -15.93 -17.42
CA VAL A 109 18.74 -15.17 -16.39
C VAL A 109 18.11 -13.97 -17.07
N LEU A 110 16.78 -13.88 -16.97
CA LEU A 110 16.07 -12.63 -17.17
C LEU A 110 15.58 -12.17 -15.79
N ASN A 111 16.29 -11.20 -15.23
CA ASN A 111 15.94 -10.61 -13.95
C ASN A 111 15.90 -9.09 -14.08
N GLU A 112 14.68 -8.56 -14.01
CA GLU A 112 14.39 -7.14 -14.18
C GLU A 112 13.29 -6.76 -13.20
N GLU A 113 13.46 -5.63 -12.54
CA GLU A 113 12.51 -5.14 -11.55
C GLU A 113 11.19 -4.73 -12.23
N MET A 114 10.11 -5.45 -11.90
CA MET A 114 8.75 -5.22 -12.38
C MET A 114 7.77 -5.34 -11.21
N GLY A 115 6.54 -4.84 -11.38
CA GLY A 115 5.49 -5.02 -10.39
C GLY A 115 5.13 -6.49 -10.18
N ALA A 116 5.20 -7.31 -11.24
CA ALA A 116 4.99 -8.76 -11.20
C ALA A 116 5.92 -9.49 -12.21
N ASN A 117 6.27 -10.74 -11.96
CA ASN A 117 7.07 -11.57 -12.86
C ASN A 117 6.32 -11.88 -14.18
N ILE A 118 5.00 -12.04 -14.15
CA ILE A 118 4.19 -12.24 -15.36
C ILE A 118 4.33 -11.08 -16.36
N THR A 119 4.62 -9.86 -15.90
CA THR A 119 4.86 -8.69 -16.76
C THR A 119 6.08 -8.89 -17.64
N LEU A 120 7.15 -9.51 -17.13
CA LEU A 120 8.35 -9.85 -17.92
C LEU A 120 8.00 -10.82 -19.05
N LEU A 121 7.20 -11.84 -18.73
CA LEU A 121 6.78 -12.85 -19.70
C LEU A 121 5.82 -12.26 -20.73
N MET A 122 4.90 -11.37 -20.32
CA MET A 122 3.99 -10.67 -21.23
C MET A 122 4.74 -9.82 -22.25
N ARG A 123 5.79 -9.10 -21.82
CA ARG A 123 6.65 -8.33 -22.73
C ARG A 123 7.27 -9.20 -23.81
N GLU A 124 7.73 -10.40 -23.44
CA GLU A 124 8.35 -11.36 -24.35
C GLU A 124 7.35 -12.07 -25.27
N LEU A 125 6.17 -12.42 -24.75
CA LEU A 125 5.06 -12.96 -25.55
C LEU A 125 4.62 -11.97 -26.62
N ARG A 126 4.45 -10.70 -26.23
CA ARG A 126 4.11 -9.59 -27.15
C ARG A 126 5.21 -9.38 -28.18
N GLY A 127 6.47 -9.32 -27.76
CA GLY A 127 7.61 -9.15 -28.68
C GLY A 127 7.72 -10.27 -29.73
N LYS A 128 7.21 -11.46 -29.44
CA LYS A 128 7.17 -12.62 -30.34
C LYS A 128 5.81 -12.83 -31.03
N ASN A 129 4.83 -11.95 -30.81
CA ASN A 129 3.45 -12.08 -31.31
C ASN A 129 2.82 -13.45 -31.00
N ILE A 130 3.06 -13.98 -29.79
CA ILE A 130 2.50 -15.26 -29.37
C ILE A 130 1.06 -15.03 -28.88
N PRO A 131 0.04 -15.67 -29.49
CA PRO A 131 -1.35 -15.44 -29.13
C PRO A 131 -1.67 -16.03 -27.76
N ILE A 132 -2.44 -15.29 -26.97
CA ILE A 132 -2.95 -15.70 -25.66
C ILE A 132 -4.47 -15.92 -25.74
N THR A 133 -4.96 -16.95 -25.06
CA THR A 133 -6.40 -17.23 -24.99
C THR A 133 -7.05 -16.39 -23.89
N PRO A 134 -8.39 -16.16 -23.92
CA PRO A 134 -9.08 -15.41 -22.86
C PRO A 134 -8.87 -15.99 -21.46
N ILE A 135 -8.79 -17.32 -21.33
CA ILE A 135 -8.57 -18.00 -20.04
C ILE A 135 -7.14 -17.73 -19.52
N GLU A 136 -6.15 -17.78 -20.40
CA GLU A 136 -4.78 -17.40 -20.06
C GLU A 136 -4.68 -15.91 -19.74
N ALA A 137 -5.31 -15.05 -20.52
CA ALA A 137 -5.34 -13.62 -20.28
C ALA A 137 -5.92 -13.30 -18.89
N THR A 138 -7.00 -13.99 -18.51
CA THR A 138 -7.62 -13.91 -17.19
C THR A 138 -6.65 -14.37 -16.08
N LEU A 139 -5.98 -15.51 -16.27
CA LEU A 139 -4.99 -16.01 -15.30
C LEU A 139 -3.79 -15.05 -15.16
N TYR A 140 -3.26 -14.55 -16.27
CA TYR A 140 -2.11 -13.65 -16.28
C TYR A 140 -2.44 -12.32 -15.63
N LEU A 141 -3.65 -11.81 -15.85
CA LEU A 141 -4.12 -10.58 -15.20
C LEU A 141 -4.30 -10.80 -13.70
N ALA A 142 -4.76 -11.98 -13.27
CA ALA A 142 -4.87 -12.31 -11.85
C ALA A 142 -3.50 -12.28 -11.16
N GLY A 143 -2.46 -12.85 -11.78
CA GLY A 143 -1.09 -12.79 -11.25
C GLY A 143 -0.56 -11.36 -11.17
N LEU A 144 -0.76 -10.59 -12.25
CA LEU A 144 -0.35 -9.19 -12.29
C LEU A 144 -1.04 -8.35 -11.20
N TYR A 145 -2.35 -8.51 -11.03
CA TYR A 145 -3.12 -7.74 -10.04
C TYR A 145 -2.85 -8.15 -8.59
N GLU A 146 -2.51 -9.42 -8.33
CA GLU A 146 -2.13 -9.88 -6.99
C GLU A 146 -0.87 -9.14 -6.51
N ASP A 147 0.16 -9.07 -7.35
CA ASP A 147 1.47 -8.52 -7.00
C ASP A 147 1.57 -6.99 -7.13
N THR A 148 0.70 -6.38 -7.93
CA THR A 148 0.61 -4.91 -8.08
C THR A 148 -0.50 -4.28 -7.24
N GLY A 149 -1.31 -5.09 -6.54
CA GLY A 149 -2.46 -4.58 -5.79
C GLY A 149 -3.49 -3.90 -6.69
N ASN A 150 -3.80 -4.50 -7.84
CA ASN A 150 -4.55 -3.88 -8.93
C ASN A 150 -3.92 -2.57 -9.42
N LEU A 151 -2.61 -2.57 -9.66
CA LEU A 151 -1.80 -1.42 -10.09
C LEU A 151 -1.70 -0.26 -9.07
N MET A 152 -2.09 -0.49 -7.81
CA MET A 152 -2.09 0.53 -6.77
C MET A 152 -0.83 0.52 -5.90
N PHE A 153 -0.04 -0.55 -5.93
CA PHE A 153 1.18 -0.63 -5.12
C PHE A 153 2.31 0.24 -5.71
N PRO A 154 3.16 0.87 -4.87
CA PRO A 154 4.31 1.66 -5.34
C PRO A 154 5.36 0.87 -6.15
N SER A 155 5.37 -0.46 -6.02
CA SER A 155 6.20 -1.36 -6.84
C SER A 155 5.74 -1.44 -8.30
N THR A 156 4.50 -1.03 -8.60
CA THR A 156 3.96 -1.03 -9.97
C THR A 156 4.81 -0.16 -10.89
N ARG A 157 5.05 -0.64 -12.09
CA ARG A 157 5.82 0.00 -13.16
C ARG A 157 4.92 0.26 -14.38
N PRO A 158 5.32 1.19 -15.28
CA PRO A 158 4.55 1.46 -16.51
C PRO A 158 4.33 0.21 -17.38
N GLU A 159 5.25 -0.75 -17.33
CA GLU A 159 5.15 -2.00 -18.09
C GLU A 159 4.02 -2.90 -17.57
N ASP A 160 3.74 -2.89 -16.26
CA ASP A 160 2.62 -3.64 -15.68
C ASP A 160 1.28 -3.10 -16.19
N ALA A 161 1.14 -1.77 -16.30
CA ALA A 161 -0.05 -1.15 -16.85
C ALA A 161 -0.26 -1.49 -18.33
N ARG A 162 0.83 -1.59 -19.12
CA ARG A 162 0.76 -2.04 -20.52
C ARG A 162 0.37 -3.52 -20.61
N ALA A 163 0.99 -4.38 -19.81
CA ALA A 163 0.64 -5.79 -19.77
C ALA A 163 -0.84 -5.97 -19.36
N ALA A 164 -1.34 -5.22 -18.38
CA ALA A 164 -2.76 -5.23 -18.02
C ALA A 164 -3.66 -4.83 -19.19
N ALA A 165 -3.29 -3.79 -19.96
CA ALA A 165 -4.03 -3.38 -21.15
C ALA A 165 -4.04 -4.49 -22.22
N ASP A 166 -2.90 -5.09 -22.53
CA ASP A 166 -2.77 -6.18 -23.51
C ASP A 166 -3.65 -7.39 -23.11
N LEU A 167 -3.70 -7.70 -21.81
CA LEU A 167 -4.52 -8.79 -21.27
C LEU A 167 -6.01 -8.50 -21.37
N LEU A 168 -6.43 -7.26 -21.13
CA LEU A 168 -7.81 -6.83 -21.31
C LEU A 168 -8.22 -6.85 -22.79
N GLU A 169 -7.34 -6.43 -23.71
CA GLU A 169 -7.56 -6.57 -25.14
C GLU A 169 -7.71 -8.03 -25.56
N ALA A 170 -6.96 -8.94 -24.92
CA ALA A 170 -7.11 -10.38 -25.07
C ALA A 170 -8.33 -10.99 -24.36
N SER A 171 -9.29 -10.16 -23.93
CA SER A 171 -10.54 -10.57 -23.30
C SER A 171 -10.37 -11.27 -21.94
N ALA A 172 -9.43 -10.80 -21.11
CA ALA A 172 -9.38 -11.19 -19.69
C ALA A 172 -10.69 -10.83 -18.97
N ASP A 173 -11.24 -11.78 -18.21
CA ASP A 173 -12.55 -11.64 -17.55
C ASP A 173 -12.42 -11.05 -16.13
N LEU A 174 -12.76 -9.77 -15.99
CA LEU A 174 -12.73 -9.07 -14.70
C LEU A 174 -13.74 -9.59 -13.68
N GLY A 175 -14.84 -10.21 -14.12
CA GLY A 175 -15.83 -10.83 -13.23
C GLY A 175 -15.28 -12.09 -12.56
N VAL A 176 -14.55 -12.90 -13.34
CA VAL A 176 -13.79 -14.04 -12.82
C VAL A 176 -12.68 -13.56 -11.88
N LEU A 177 -11.89 -12.54 -12.26
CA LEU A 177 -10.84 -11.99 -11.38
C LEU A 177 -11.38 -11.51 -10.04
N ASN A 178 -12.48 -10.77 -10.04
CA ASN A 178 -13.12 -10.29 -8.82
C ASN A 178 -13.59 -11.44 -7.91
N THR A 179 -13.82 -12.63 -8.45
CA THR A 179 -14.13 -13.83 -7.66
C THR A 179 -12.87 -14.50 -7.13
N LEU A 180 -11.79 -14.55 -7.93
CA LEU A 180 -10.52 -15.21 -7.60
C LEU A 180 -9.64 -14.44 -6.62
N LEU A 181 -9.59 -13.11 -6.75
CA LEU A 181 -8.75 -12.23 -5.93
C LEU A 181 -9.42 -11.83 -4.62
N ARG A 182 -10.68 -12.19 -4.40
CA ARG A 182 -11.35 -11.96 -3.12
C ARG A 182 -10.76 -12.88 -2.06
N PRO A 183 -10.25 -12.33 -0.94
CA PRO A 183 -9.82 -13.16 0.17
C PRO A 183 -10.98 -14.02 0.67
N ILE A 184 -10.81 -15.34 0.62
CA ILE A 184 -11.77 -16.26 1.26
C ILE A 184 -11.49 -16.23 2.75
N PHE A 185 -12.38 -15.61 3.53
CA PHE A 185 -12.33 -15.68 4.98
C PHE A 185 -12.90 -17.03 5.45
N GLY A 186 -12.02 -17.89 5.96
CA GLY A 186 -12.47 -19.04 6.74
C GLY A 186 -13.04 -18.61 8.09
N GLU A 187 -13.71 -19.52 8.79
CA GLU A 187 -14.35 -19.24 10.08
C GLU A 187 -13.34 -18.69 11.11
N ALA A 188 -12.13 -19.26 11.17
CA ALA A 188 -11.08 -18.77 12.07
C ALA A 188 -10.67 -17.31 11.79
N GLN A 189 -10.60 -16.87 10.52
CA GLN A 189 -10.31 -15.47 10.20
C GLN A 189 -11.49 -14.55 10.53
N LYS A 190 -12.73 -15.02 10.37
CA LYS A 190 -13.93 -14.26 10.76
C LYS A 190 -14.03 -14.08 12.27
N GLU A 191 -13.69 -15.11 13.04
CA GLU A 191 -13.61 -15.04 14.51
C GLU A 191 -12.59 -14.01 14.94
N VAL A 192 -11.34 -14.09 14.43
CA VAL A 192 -10.29 -13.11 14.72
C VAL A 192 -10.69 -11.70 14.31
N LEU A 193 -11.29 -11.52 13.12
CA LEU A 193 -11.78 -10.22 12.68
C LEU A 193 -12.82 -9.65 13.65
N THR A 194 -13.79 -10.47 14.06
CA THR A 194 -14.86 -10.06 14.97
C THR A 194 -14.28 -9.65 16.33
N GLU A 195 -13.31 -10.41 16.83
CA GLU A 195 -12.61 -10.07 18.06
C GLU A 195 -11.84 -8.75 17.94
N MET A 196 -11.11 -8.53 16.84
CA MET A 196 -10.43 -7.27 16.57
C MET A 196 -11.41 -6.09 16.50
N LEU A 197 -12.55 -6.25 15.82
CA LEU A 197 -13.56 -5.19 15.72
C LEU A 197 -14.18 -4.83 17.07
N HIS A 198 -14.31 -5.79 17.99
CA HIS A 198 -14.78 -5.50 19.35
C HIS A 198 -13.68 -4.92 20.26
N ALA A 199 -12.42 -5.27 20.03
CA ALA A 199 -11.27 -4.85 20.82
C ALA A 199 -10.63 -3.53 20.32
N GLU A 200 -11.40 -2.67 19.64
CA GLU A 200 -10.87 -1.48 19.00
C GLU A 200 -10.26 -0.49 20.00
N LYS A 201 -8.92 -0.38 19.96
CA LYS A 201 -8.14 0.60 20.71
C LYS A 201 -7.30 1.43 19.75
N ILE A 202 -7.80 2.63 19.41
CA ILE A 202 -7.07 3.62 18.62
C ILE A 202 -6.47 4.66 19.56
N VAL A 203 -5.15 4.83 19.49
CA VAL A 203 -4.40 5.86 20.23
C VAL A 203 -3.83 6.88 19.26
N LYS A 204 -3.56 8.09 19.75
CA LYS A 204 -2.84 9.11 18.98
C LYS A 204 -1.37 9.11 19.38
N ILE A 205 -0.49 8.88 18.42
CA ILE A 205 0.96 8.88 18.60
C ILE A 205 1.55 9.87 17.60
N ASN A 206 2.17 10.96 18.08
CA ASN A 206 2.77 12.00 17.24
C ASN A 206 1.84 12.56 16.14
N GLY A 207 0.54 12.69 16.42
CA GLY A 207 -0.47 13.19 15.46
C GLY A 207 -1.14 12.09 14.63
N PHE A 208 -0.53 10.92 14.52
CA PHE A 208 -1.08 9.78 13.80
C PHE A 208 -2.05 8.96 14.65
N THR A 209 -3.11 8.43 14.04
CA THR A 209 -3.99 7.45 14.66
C THR A 209 -3.42 6.05 14.47
N VAL A 210 -3.16 5.36 15.58
CA VAL A 210 -2.58 4.01 15.57
C VAL A 210 -3.52 3.05 16.31
N GLY A 211 -4.00 2.04 15.60
CA GLY A 211 -4.84 0.99 16.16
C GLY A 211 -4.01 -0.18 16.67
N PHE A 212 -4.23 -0.60 17.92
CA PHE A 212 -3.64 -1.81 18.49
C PHE A 212 -4.72 -2.84 18.79
N TYR A 213 -4.56 -4.03 18.23
CA TYR A 213 -5.53 -5.11 18.35
C TYR A 213 -4.83 -6.34 18.91
N LYS A 214 -5.18 -6.71 20.13
CA LYS A 214 -4.60 -7.86 20.84
C LYS A 214 -5.60 -8.99 20.81
N VAL A 215 -5.20 -10.12 20.24
CA VAL A 215 -6.10 -11.27 20.04
C VAL A 215 -5.40 -12.55 20.45
N ASP A 216 -6.09 -13.35 21.25
CA ASP A 216 -5.62 -14.68 21.61
C ASP A 216 -6.06 -15.70 20.58
N ILE A 217 -5.10 -16.29 19.86
CA ILE A 217 -5.36 -17.28 18.82
C ILE A 217 -5.11 -18.70 19.33
N ASP A 218 -6.02 -19.61 18.99
CA ASP A 218 -5.87 -21.04 19.23
C ASP A 218 -5.22 -21.73 18.02
N GLY A 219 -4.01 -22.26 18.23
CA GLY A 219 -3.28 -22.96 17.17
C GLY A 219 -2.67 -22.02 16.11
N HIS A 220 -2.60 -22.48 14.87
CA HIS A 220 -2.06 -21.70 13.75
C HIS A 220 -3.21 -21.19 12.88
N VAL A 221 -3.42 -19.88 12.88
CA VAL A 221 -4.36 -19.21 11.99
C VAL A 221 -3.59 -18.62 10.81
N GLY A 222 -3.86 -19.12 9.60
CA GLY A 222 -3.30 -18.56 8.38
C GLY A 222 -4.00 -17.26 7.97
N GLY A 223 -3.32 -16.40 7.21
CA GLY A 223 -3.96 -15.22 6.60
C GLY A 223 -4.29 -14.06 7.56
N LEU A 224 -3.68 -14.01 8.76
CA LEU A 224 -3.87 -12.92 9.72
C LEU A 224 -3.54 -11.54 9.13
N SER A 225 -2.63 -11.47 8.16
CA SER A 225 -2.26 -10.23 7.48
C SER A 225 -3.39 -9.61 6.65
N ILE A 226 -4.31 -10.44 6.15
CA ILE A 226 -5.51 -10.01 5.44
C ILE A 226 -6.50 -9.43 6.44
N VAL A 227 -6.65 -10.07 7.60
CA VAL A 227 -7.53 -9.58 8.68
C VAL A 227 -7.05 -8.22 9.18
N VAL A 228 -5.75 -8.06 9.47
CA VAL A 228 -5.17 -6.76 9.89
C VAL A 228 -5.35 -5.69 8.82
N HIS A 229 -5.16 -6.04 7.54
CA HIS A 229 -5.41 -5.11 6.44
C HIS A 229 -6.88 -4.66 6.40
N MET A 230 -7.83 -5.58 6.51
CA MET A 230 -9.25 -5.25 6.50
C MET A 230 -9.67 -4.41 7.71
N VAL A 231 -9.17 -4.72 8.91
CA VAL A 231 -9.42 -3.92 10.11
C VAL A 231 -8.93 -2.48 9.91
N ARG A 232 -7.78 -2.28 9.27
CA ARG A 232 -7.27 -0.94 8.94
C ARG A 232 -8.20 -0.16 8.01
N GLU A 233 -8.73 -0.81 6.97
CA GLU A 233 -9.69 -0.17 6.06
C GLU A 233 -10.99 0.22 6.79
N LEU A 234 -11.38 -0.54 7.80
CA LEU A 234 -12.58 -0.27 8.60
C LEU A 234 -12.36 0.78 9.71
N SER A 235 -11.16 0.83 10.32
CA SER A 235 -10.88 1.67 11.50
C SER A 235 -10.46 3.09 11.17
N ASN A 236 -10.17 3.40 9.90
CA ASN A 236 -9.70 4.71 9.44
C ASN A 236 -8.48 5.23 10.25
N ALA A 237 -7.62 4.29 10.68
CA ALA A 237 -6.37 4.58 11.37
C ALA A 237 -5.20 4.70 10.39
N ASP A 238 -4.24 5.60 10.66
CA ASP A 238 -3.05 5.81 9.82
C ASP A 238 -2.16 4.55 9.79
N ALA A 239 -2.10 3.84 10.92
CA ALA A 239 -1.49 2.51 11.02
C ALA A 239 -2.28 1.59 11.97
N VAL A 240 -2.19 0.29 11.73
CA VAL A 240 -2.79 -0.75 12.56
C VAL A 240 -1.79 -1.86 12.83
N PHE A 241 -1.73 -2.31 14.08
CA PHE A 241 -0.92 -3.42 14.53
C PHE A 241 -1.79 -4.50 15.19
N GLY A 242 -1.82 -5.68 14.57
CA GLY A 242 -2.37 -6.89 15.17
C GLY A 242 -1.30 -7.63 15.96
N ILE A 243 -1.56 -7.87 17.24
CA ILE A 243 -0.69 -8.59 18.18
C ILE A 243 -1.41 -9.88 18.57
N PHE A 244 -0.95 -11.00 18.00
CA PHE A 244 -1.60 -12.30 18.14
C PHE A 244 -0.79 -13.19 19.08
N SER A 245 -1.35 -13.53 20.24
CA SER A 245 -0.75 -14.41 21.25
C SER A 245 -1.32 -15.82 21.18
N GLY A 246 -0.47 -16.84 21.32
CA GLY A 246 -0.93 -18.24 21.38
C GLY A 246 -1.21 -18.68 22.82
N ARG A 247 -2.42 -19.19 23.10
CA ARG A 247 -2.82 -19.67 24.45
C ARG A 247 -1.92 -20.77 25.05
N ARG A 248 -1.18 -21.51 24.21
CA ARG A 248 -0.32 -22.65 24.61
C ARG A 248 1.15 -22.54 24.24
N LYS A 249 1.53 -21.59 23.38
CA LYS A 249 2.90 -21.43 22.89
C LYS A 249 3.24 -19.96 23.05
N GLY A 250 4.15 -19.64 23.97
CA GLY A 250 4.62 -18.27 24.25
C GLY A 250 5.35 -17.67 23.05
N LYS A 251 4.63 -17.36 21.98
CA LYS A 251 5.06 -16.65 20.80
C LYS A 251 3.97 -15.66 20.43
N SER A 252 4.38 -14.42 20.21
CA SER A 252 3.49 -13.35 19.76
C SER A 252 3.84 -13.04 18.31
N ILE A 253 2.83 -13.08 17.44
CA ILE A 253 2.96 -12.70 16.04
C ILE A 253 2.47 -11.26 15.96
N ILE A 254 3.29 -10.38 15.40
CA ILE A 254 2.98 -8.99 15.19
C ILE A 254 2.85 -8.77 13.70
N ILE A 255 1.76 -8.15 13.27
CA ILE A 255 1.56 -7.74 11.89
C ILE A 255 1.13 -6.28 11.89
N GLY A 256 1.85 -5.46 11.12
CA GLY A 256 1.52 -4.05 10.95
C GLY A 256 1.11 -3.74 9.51
N ARG A 257 0.20 -2.79 9.36
CA ARG A 257 -0.16 -2.16 8.08
C ARG A 257 -0.29 -0.66 8.28
N SER A 258 0.21 0.12 7.34
CA SER A 258 0.14 1.59 7.36
C SER A 258 0.00 2.15 5.95
N ASN A 259 -0.38 3.43 5.84
CA ASN A 259 -0.02 4.19 4.65
C ASN A 259 1.49 4.43 4.69
N ALA A 260 2.20 4.02 3.65
CA ALA A 260 3.67 4.02 3.59
C ALA A 260 4.31 5.38 3.89
N ASP A 261 3.59 6.46 3.58
CA ASP A 261 4.08 7.85 3.68
C ASP A 261 3.94 8.45 5.09
N LEU A 262 3.30 7.73 6.02
CA LEU A 262 3.03 8.23 7.38
C LEU A 262 3.86 7.48 8.43
N ILE A 263 3.76 6.15 8.47
CA ILE A 263 4.46 5.30 9.44
C ILE A 263 5.14 4.18 8.67
N ASN A 264 6.47 4.09 8.76
CA ASN A 264 7.25 3.01 8.14
C ASN A 264 7.14 1.73 8.98
N THR A 265 6.12 0.94 8.69
CA THR A 265 5.86 -0.33 9.39
C THR A 265 7.04 -1.30 9.27
N GLY A 266 7.67 -1.39 8.10
CA GLY A 266 8.82 -2.26 7.89
C GLY A 266 10.00 -1.93 8.81
N ALA A 267 10.24 -0.64 9.09
CA ALA A 267 11.28 -0.22 10.03
C ALA A 267 10.93 -0.61 11.48
N VAL A 268 9.67 -0.41 11.89
CA VAL A 268 9.17 -0.86 13.21
C VAL A 268 9.37 -2.36 13.38
N MET A 269 8.99 -3.15 12.36
CA MET A 269 9.10 -4.61 12.44
C MET A 269 10.55 -5.08 12.48
N ARG A 270 11.47 -4.45 11.74
CA ARG A 270 12.91 -4.77 11.81
C ARG A 270 13.49 -4.52 13.20
N ALA A 271 13.08 -3.44 13.87
CA ALA A 271 13.49 -3.17 15.24
C ALA A 271 13.00 -4.23 16.23
N LEU A 272 11.86 -4.88 15.94
CA LEU A 272 11.34 -6.04 16.68
C LEU A 272 11.93 -7.39 16.22
N GLY A 273 12.97 -7.40 15.38
CA GLY A 273 13.60 -8.62 14.85
C GLY A 273 12.80 -9.31 13.73
N GLY A 274 11.85 -8.59 13.13
CA GLY A 274 11.07 -9.01 11.96
C GLY A 274 11.56 -8.40 10.65
N GLY A 275 10.62 -8.18 9.72
CA GLY A 275 10.90 -7.62 8.40
C GLY A 275 9.66 -7.02 7.72
N GLY A 276 9.87 -6.46 6.54
CA GLY A 276 8.80 -5.84 5.74
C GLY A 276 9.26 -4.61 4.96
N HIS A 277 8.28 -3.88 4.45
CA HIS A 277 8.41 -2.68 3.63
C HIS A 277 7.62 -1.51 4.28
N PRO A 278 7.73 -0.27 3.79
CA PRO A 278 7.14 0.89 4.48
C PRO A 278 5.65 0.76 4.85
N GLY A 279 4.80 0.23 3.96
CA GLY A 279 3.36 0.06 4.24
C GLY A 279 2.96 -1.22 4.99
N ALA A 280 3.89 -2.15 5.23
CA ALA A 280 3.56 -3.46 5.78
C ALA A 280 4.75 -4.22 6.34
N GLY A 281 4.54 -4.95 7.43
CA GLY A 281 5.55 -5.87 7.92
C GLY A 281 5.04 -6.81 8.98
N SER A 282 5.90 -7.75 9.37
CA SER A 282 5.61 -8.69 10.44
C SER A 282 6.86 -9.00 11.27
N ALA A 283 6.63 -9.32 12.53
CA ALA A 283 7.65 -9.78 13.47
C ALA A 283 7.11 -10.92 14.32
N GLN A 284 8.02 -11.74 14.84
CA GLN A 284 7.66 -12.81 15.77
C GLN A 284 8.54 -12.74 17.01
N LEU A 285 7.92 -12.55 18.17
CA LEU A 285 8.60 -12.46 19.46
C LEU A 285 8.32 -13.71 20.30
N LYS A 286 9.31 -14.17 21.06
CA LYS A 286 9.14 -15.26 22.04
C LYS A 286 8.75 -14.67 23.40
N PHE A 287 7.70 -15.21 24.01
CA PHE A 287 7.24 -14.91 25.37
C PHE A 287 7.00 -13.41 25.65
N ALA A 288 6.48 -12.68 24.67
CA ALA A 288 6.20 -11.26 24.83
C ALA A 288 4.73 -11.03 25.22
N ASN A 289 4.52 -10.36 26.36
CA ASN A 289 3.21 -9.87 26.75
C ASN A 289 2.70 -8.88 25.67
N PRO A 290 1.48 -9.04 25.13
CA PRO A 290 0.90 -8.11 24.17
C PRO A 290 0.95 -6.63 24.60
N ASP A 291 0.83 -6.33 25.89
CA ASP A 291 0.95 -4.96 26.42
C ASP A 291 2.36 -4.40 26.22
N THR A 292 3.39 -5.18 26.54
CA THR A 292 4.80 -4.77 26.33
C THR A 292 5.11 -4.58 24.85
N VAL A 293 4.52 -5.40 23.97
CA VAL A 293 4.69 -5.24 22.52
C VAL A 293 4.06 -3.93 22.03
N GLU A 294 2.87 -3.58 22.52
CA GLU A 294 2.24 -2.28 22.22
C GLU A 294 3.13 -1.11 22.67
N GLU A 295 3.68 -1.16 23.89
CA GLU A 295 4.59 -0.14 24.41
C GLU A 295 5.84 0.01 23.53
N MET A 296 6.49 -1.10 23.17
CA MET A 296 7.67 -1.08 22.29
C MET A 296 7.36 -0.47 20.91
N ILE A 297 6.22 -0.82 20.31
CA ILE A 297 5.81 -0.25 19.01
C ILE A 297 5.54 1.24 19.17
N THR A 298 4.88 1.64 20.26
CA THR A 298 4.60 3.05 20.57
C THR A 298 5.88 3.86 20.69
N ASP A 299 6.88 3.34 21.41
CA ASP A 299 8.19 3.98 21.56
C ASP A 299 8.94 4.08 20.23
N LEU A 300 8.90 3.04 19.40
CA LEU A 300 9.53 3.04 18.08
C LEU A 300 8.89 4.06 17.14
N ILE A 301 7.56 4.18 17.14
CA ILE A 301 6.85 5.20 16.36
C ILE A 301 7.16 6.61 16.90
N THR A 302 7.31 6.73 18.22
CA THR A 302 7.62 8.01 18.87
C THR A 302 9.06 8.46 18.58
N GLY A 303 10.03 7.53 18.61
CA GLY A 303 11.46 7.80 18.49
C GLY A 303 12.03 7.88 17.08
N ASN A 304 11.38 7.28 16.06
CA ASN A 304 11.88 7.25 14.68
C ASN A 304 11.66 8.56 13.89
N GLN A 305 11.39 9.69 14.55
CA GLN A 305 11.00 10.94 13.89
C GLN A 305 12.14 11.74 13.20
N SER A 306 13.25 11.10 12.84
CA SER A 306 14.24 11.76 11.98
C SER A 306 13.86 11.54 10.51
N ALA A 307 12.98 12.41 9.97
CA ALA A 307 12.72 12.71 8.54
C ALA A 307 11.24 12.68 8.09
N SER A 308 10.28 13.22 8.86
CA SER A 308 8.96 13.56 8.30
C SER A 308 8.84 15.07 8.10
N VAL A 309 8.47 15.51 6.89
CA VAL A 309 8.18 16.91 6.56
C VAL A 309 7.05 17.43 7.45
N GLN A 310 7.23 18.61 8.03
CA GLN A 310 6.28 19.27 8.92
C GLN A 310 5.55 20.42 8.20
N ILE A 311 4.42 20.88 8.75
CA ILE A 311 3.72 22.06 8.24
C ILE A 311 4.62 23.30 8.23
N SER A 312 5.54 23.44 9.19
CA SER A 312 6.52 24.52 9.20
C SER A 312 7.40 24.56 7.96
N ASP A 313 7.63 23.41 7.32
CA ASP A 313 8.49 23.29 6.14
C ASP A 313 7.73 23.66 4.85
N LEU A 314 6.40 23.63 4.88
CA LEU A 314 5.54 23.89 3.72
C LEU A 314 4.74 25.20 3.78
N MET A 315 4.52 25.72 4.98
CA MET A 315 3.64 26.88 5.17
C MET A 315 4.22 28.13 4.51
N SER A 316 3.33 28.98 4.00
CA SER A 316 3.70 30.30 3.52
C SER A 316 3.75 31.31 4.67
N PHE A 317 4.83 32.09 4.72
CA PHE A 317 5.03 33.22 5.62
C PHE A 317 5.81 34.35 4.88
N PRO A 318 5.60 35.63 5.22
CA PRO A 318 4.65 36.18 6.19
C PRO A 318 3.19 36.15 5.70
N VAL A 319 2.24 35.96 6.61
CA VAL A 319 0.81 35.85 6.28
C VAL A 319 0.18 37.22 6.09
N VAL A 320 -0.54 37.41 4.99
CA VAL A 320 -1.38 38.61 4.79
C VAL A 320 -2.60 38.53 5.70
N THR A 321 -2.72 39.46 6.65
CA THR A 321 -3.83 39.54 7.61
C THR A 321 -4.51 40.90 7.58
N VAL A 322 -5.73 40.98 8.11
CA VAL A 322 -6.50 42.23 8.27
C VAL A 322 -7.01 42.39 9.71
N SER A 323 -7.32 43.61 10.13
CA SER A 323 -7.94 43.86 11.44
C SER A 323 -9.44 43.56 11.39
N ALA A 324 -10.03 43.20 12.54
CA ALA A 324 -11.48 43.02 12.69
C ALA A 324 -12.29 44.29 12.34
N ASP A 325 -11.68 45.47 12.50
CA ASP A 325 -12.27 46.77 12.17
C ASP A 325 -12.02 47.23 10.73
N THR A 326 -11.18 46.52 9.97
CA THR A 326 -10.97 46.80 8.53
C THR A 326 -12.31 46.70 7.80
N THR A 327 -12.55 47.60 6.86
CA THR A 327 -13.83 47.62 6.13
C THR A 327 -13.88 46.51 5.08
N MET A 328 -15.08 46.01 4.77
CA MET A 328 -15.26 45.03 3.68
C MET A 328 -14.72 45.54 2.33
N LYS A 329 -14.81 46.85 2.06
CA LYS A 329 -14.23 47.49 0.87
C LYS A 329 -12.71 47.32 0.82
N GLU A 330 -12.01 47.64 1.90
CA GLU A 330 -10.55 47.50 1.98
C GLU A 330 -10.12 46.04 1.85
N VAL A 331 -10.83 45.10 2.49
CA VAL A 331 -10.54 43.67 2.32
C VAL A 331 -10.69 43.24 0.86
N SER A 332 -11.71 43.73 0.14
CA SER A 332 -11.87 43.41 -1.28
C SER A 332 -10.68 43.86 -2.13
N LEU A 333 -10.10 45.03 -1.81
CA LEU A 333 -8.92 45.56 -2.47
C LEU A 333 -7.68 44.71 -2.15
N ILE A 334 -7.45 44.40 -0.88
CA ILE A 334 -6.34 43.54 -0.43
C ILE A 334 -6.40 42.17 -1.10
N LEU A 335 -7.58 41.54 -1.14
CA LEU A 335 -7.75 40.24 -1.80
C LEU A 335 -7.43 40.29 -3.29
N ARG A 336 -7.76 41.40 -3.96
CA ARG A 336 -7.47 41.59 -5.38
C ARG A 336 -5.98 41.85 -5.61
N GLU A 337 -5.39 42.78 -4.87
CA GLU A 337 -3.99 43.19 -4.99
C GLU A 337 -3.02 42.05 -4.66
N LYS A 338 -3.33 41.26 -3.63
CA LYS A 338 -2.49 40.12 -3.22
C LYS A 338 -2.82 38.83 -3.96
N GLY A 339 -3.81 38.83 -4.85
CA GLY A 339 -4.27 37.63 -5.57
C GLY A 339 -4.91 36.56 -4.67
N CYS A 340 -5.13 36.85 -3.38
CA CYS A 340 -5.66 35.89 -2.42
C CYS A 340 -7.18 35.72 -2.56
N THR A 341 -7.70 34.54 -2.19
CA THR A 341 -9.15 34.24 -2.18
C THR A 341 -9.80 34.41 -0.80
N GLY A 342 -9.03 34.81 0.19
CA GLY A 342 -9.42 35.00 1.59
C GLY A 342 -8.19 35.32 2.45
N VAL A 343 -8.42 35.90 3.63
CA VAL A 343 -7.37 36.34 4.56
C VAL A 343 -7.80 36.07 6.00
N PRO A 344 -6.85 35.74 6.89
CA PRO A 344 -7.08 35.71 8.33
C PRO A 344 -7.34 37.10 8.89
N VAL A 345 -8.22 37.18 9.88
CA VAL A 345 -8.58 38.38 10.62
C VAL A 345 -7.94 38.29 12.00
N VAL A 346 -7.17 39.32 12.37
CA VAL A 346 -6.38 39.33 13.60
C VAL A 346 -6.69 40.55 14.47
N GLU A 347 -6.64 40.36 15.79
CA GLU A 347 -6.64 41.43 16.79
C GLU A 347 -5.43 41.23 17.70
N SER A 348 -4.58 42.26 17.85
CA SER A 348 -3.37 42.18 18.69
C SER A 348 -2.49 40.96 18.40
N GLY A 349 -2.39 40.56 17.13
CA GLY A 349 -1.62 39.40 16.67
C GLY A 349 -2.29 38.03 16.89
N ARG A 350 -3.48 37.98 17.50
CA ARG A 350 -4.25 36.75 17.69
C ARG A 350 -5.27 36.57 16.57
N LEU A 351 -5.44 35.33 16.12
CA LEU A 351 -6.43 34.98 15.11
C LEU A 351 -7.84 35.03 15.72
N VAL A 352 -8.70 35.92 15.19
CA VAL A 352 -10.08 36.10 15.66
C VAL A 352 -11.14 35.70 14.62
N GLY A 353 -10.73 35.51 13.37
CA GLY A 353 -11.62 35.06 12.32
C GLY A 353 -10.93 34.83 10.98
N VAL A 354 -11.71 34.43 9.97
CA VAL A 354 -11.29 34.37 8.57
C VAL A 354 -12.38 34.99 7.70
N ILE A 355 -11.97 35.74 6.68
CA ILE A 355 -12.85 36.29 5.66
C ILE A 355 -12.42 35.81 4.28
N SER A 356 -13.38 35.37 3.47
CA SER A 356 -13.14 34.86 2.12
C SER A 356 -13.99 35.58 1.08
N ARG A 357 -13.64 35.42 -0.21
CA ARG A 357 -14.48 35.94 -1.32
C ARG A 357 -15.93 35.43 -1.25
N ARG A 358 -16.18 34.25 -0.67
CA ARG A 358 -17.53 33.68 -0.52
C ARG A 358 -18.39 34.51 0.43
N ASP A 359 -17.79 35.14 1.45
CA ASP A 359 -18.50 35.92 2.45
C ASP A 359 -19.04 37.25 1.89
N PHE A 360 -18.45 37.77 0.82
CA PHE A 360 -18.95 38.96 0.12
C PHE A 360 -20.34 38.75 -0.48
N LYS A 361 -20.76 37.50 -0.74
CA LYS A 361 -22.14 37.18 -1.17
C LYS A 361 -23.18 37.54 -0.10
N LYS A 362 -22.78 37.71 1.17
CA LYS A 362 -23.68 38.13 2.27
C LYS A 362 -24.01 39.62 2.21
N LEU A 363 -23.28 40.41 1.41
CA LEU A 363 -23.52 41.85 1.24
C LEU A 363 -24.77 42.06 0.38
N ARG A 364 -25.86 42.56 0.98
CA ARG A 364 -27.13 42.81 0.28
C ARG A 364 -27.30 44.24 -0.26
N LYS A 365 -26.46 45.18 0.19
CA LYS A 365 -26.50 46.61 -0.17
C LYS A 365 -25.08 47.15 -0.23
N ASP A 366 -24.81 48.11 -1.12
CA ASP A 366 -23.49 48.74 -1.25
C ASP A 366 -23.04 49.46 0.03
N SER A 367 -23.98 49.93 0.86
CA SER A 367 -23.66 50.51 2.17
C SER A 367 -22.96 49.52 3.12
N ALA A 368 -23.17 48.20 2.93
CA ALA A 368 -22.52 47.16 3.72
C ALA A 368 -21.01 47.03 3.43
N LEU A 369 -20.50 47.62 2.34
CA LEU A 369 -19.05 47.66 2.07
C LEU A 369 -18.28 48.52 3.09
N LYS A 370 -18.95 49.45 3.78
CA LYS A 370 -18.36 50.27 4.84
C LYS A 370 -18.38 49.59 6.21
N ALA A 371 -19.08 48.46 6.35
CA ALA A 371 -19.15 47.75 7.62
C ALA A 371 -17.84 47.00 7.90
N PRO A 372 -17.49 46.83 9.18
CA PRO A 372 -16.26 46.15 9.58
C PRO A 372 -16.34 44.65 9.28
N VAL A 373 -15.19 44.04 8.99
CA VAL A 373 -15.06 42.62 8.64
C VAL A 373 -15.61 41.70 9.71
N ARG A 374 -15.50 42.07 11.00
CA ARG A 374 -16.04 41.29 12.12
C ARG A 374 -17.53 40.96 12.00
N ALA A 375 -18.29 41.75 11.26
CA ALA A 375 -19.72 41.51 11.03
C ALA A 375 -19.99 40.37 10.02
N PHE A 376 -19.00 39.97 9.21
CA PHE A 376 -19.15 39.00 8.12
C PHE A 376 -18.19 37.80 8.21
N MET A 377 -17.10 37.94 8.95
CA MET A 377 -16.08 36.89 9.10
C MET A 377 -16.64 35.63 9.76
N SER A 378 -16.02 34.50 9.48
CA SER A 378 -16.21 33.29 10.28
C SER A 378 -15.30 33.37 11.51
N SER A 379 -15.89 33.32 12.71
CA SER A 379 -15.15 33.33 13.99
C SER A 379 -14.70 31.94 14.45
N ARG A 380 -15.36 30.88 13.98
CA ARG A 380 -14.92 29.49 14.22
C ARG A 380 -13.90 29.11 13.16
N VAL A 381 -12.63 29.39 13.45
CA VAL A 381 -11.53 29.11 12.53
C VAL A 381 -10.89 27.77 12.85
N ILE A 382 -10.80 26.91 11.84
CA ILE A 382 -10.07 25.65 11.92
C ILE A 382 -8.61 25.94 11.58
N CYS A 383 -7.72 25.57 12.49
CA CYS A 383 -6.30 25.86 12.43
C CYS A 383 -5.48 24.57 12.48
N ILE A 384 -4.19 24.69 12.19
CA ILE A 384 -3.22 23.59 12.30
C ILE A 384 -1.97 24.08 13.04
N LEU A 385 -1.26 23.18 13.71
CA LEU A 385 0.01 23.46 14.40
C LEU A 385 1.20 23.28 13.44
N PRO A 386 2.32 24.00 13.65
CA PRO A 386 3.49 23.91 12.76
C PRO A 386 4.13 22.51 12.72
N LYS A 387 4.07 21.75 13.82
CA LYS A 387 4.67 20.42 13.94
C LYS A 387 3.83 19.28 13.37
N GLN A 388 2.61 19.57 12.90
CA GLN A 388 1.74 18.57 12.29
C GLN A 388 2.21 18.21 10.89
N SER A 389 1.62 17.18 10.30
CA SER A 389 1.98 16.65 8.99
C SER A 389 1.15 17.27 7.85
N PRO A 390 1.67 17.28 6.61
CA PRO A 390 0.90 17.69 5.43
C PRO A 390 -0.33 16.81 5.16
N ALA A 391 -0.26 15.52 5.51
CA ALA A 391 -1.37 14.59 5.40
C ALA A 391 -2.53 14.96 6.34
N GLU A 392 -2.24 15.34 7.59
CA GLU A 392 -3.25 15.86 8.51
C GLU A 392 -3.91 17.13 7.95
N ALA A 393 -3.12 18.05 7.37
CA ALA A 393 -3.68 19.24 6.71
C ALA A 393 -4.66 18.87 5.59
N ALA A 394 -4.29 17.92 4.72
CA ALA A 394 -5.15 17.45 3.65
C ALA A 394 -6.46 16.84 4.19
N GLN A 395 -6.37 16.00 5.23
CA GLN A 395 -7.55 15.40 5.87
C GLN A 395 -8.48 16.46 6.49
N ILE A 396 -7.94 17.43 7.22
CA ILE A 396 -8.73 18.54 7.80
C ILE A 396 -9.40 19.34 6.67
N MET A 397 -8.68 19.62 5.58
CA MET A 397 -9.23 20.34 4.43
C MET A 397 -10.38 19.60 3.75
N VAL A 398 -10.28 18.28 3.58
CA VAL A 398 -11.35 17.43 3.03
C VAL A 398 -12.54 17.37 3.98
N ARG A 399 -12.30 17.06 5.26
CA ARG A 399 -13.35 16.89 6.29
C ARG A 399 -14.21 18.13 6.45
N HIS A 400 -13.61 19.31 6.35
CA HIS A 400 -14.30 20.58 6.58
C HIS A 400 -14.63 21.36 5.29
N ASP A 401 -14.35 20.80 4.11
CA ASP A 401 -14.46 21.47 2.79
C ASP A 401 -13.80 22.87 2.78
N ILE A 402 -12.58 22.95 3.30
CA ILE A 402 -11.77 24.18 3.32
C ILE A 402 -10.54 24.04 2.44
N GLY A 403 -10.11 25.16 1.86
CA GLY A 403 -8.96 25.19 0.94
C GLY A 403 -7.67 25.73 1.56
N ARG A 404 -7.72 26.14 2.83
CA ARG A 404 -6.60 26.75 3.54
C ARG A 404 -6.73 26.54 5.04
N LEU A 405 -5.60 26.45 5.73
CA LEU A 405 -5.52 26.37 7.17
C LEU A 405 -4.54 27.42 7.69
N PRO A 406 -4.98 28.35 8.55
CA PRO A 406 -4.06 29.16 9.35
C PRO A 406 -3.20 28.25 10.22
N VAL A 407 -1.89 28.49 10.20
CA VAL A 407 -0.93 27.83 11.09
C VAL A 407 -0.77 28.71 12.33
N VAL A 408 -1.08 28.15 13.50
CA VAL A 408 -1.15 28.88 14.76
C VAL A 408 -0.21 28.25 15.78
N GLU A 409 0.55 29.08 16.48
CA GLU A 409 1.40 28.69 17.61
C GLU A 409 1.18 29.71 18.75
N ASP A 410 0.96 29.23 19.97
CA ASP A 410 0.64 30.05 21.15
C ASP A 410 -0.51 31.07 20.95
N GLY A 411 -1.48 30.71 20.09
CA GLY A 411 -2.63 31.55 19.74
C GLY A 411 -2.31 32.71 18.79
N LYS A 412 -1.09 32.76 18.24
CA LYS A 412 -0.67 33.70 17.20
C LYS A 412 -0.61 32.98 15.85
N ILE A 413 -1.02 33.67 14.80
CA ILE A 413 -0.86 33.16 13.44
C ILE A 413 0.60 33.33 13.00
N ILE A 414 1.24 32.23 12.60
CA ILE A 414 2.64 32.20 12.17
C ILE A 414 2.79 31.85 10.68
N GLY A 415 1.77 31.22 10.09
CA GLY A 415 1.79 30.77 8.71
C GLY A 415 0.41 30.48 8.15
N ILE A 416 0.35 30.14 6.88
CA ILE A 416 -0.85 29.61 6.24
C ILE A 416 -0.44 28.49 5.28
N ILE A 417 -1.19 27.39 5.27
CA ILE A 417 -1.02 26.32 4.30
C ILE A 417 -2.27 26.20 3.44
N THR A 418 -2.09 26.05 2.13
CA THR A 418 -3.18 25.87 1.16
C THR A 418 -3.29 24.41 0.72
N ARG A 419 -4.42 24.06 0.12
CA ARG A 419 -4.62 22.74 -0.50
C ARG A 419 -3.53 22.44 -1.53
N SER A 420 -3.11 23.44 -2.30
CA SER A 420 -2.04 23.26 -3.29
C SER A 420 -0.71 22.90 -2.64
N ASP A 421 -0.38 23.50 -1.49
CA ASP A 421 0.87 23.22 -0.78
C ASP A 421 0.88 21.79 -0.23
N ALA A 422 -0.24 21.35 0.37
CA ALA A 422 -0.40 19.97 0.82
C ALA A 422 -0.35 18.96 -0.34
N MET A 423 -0.97 19.29 -1.48
CA MET A 423 -0.96 18.42 -2.66
C MET A 423 0.41 18.37 -3.34
N ARG A 424 1.17 19.47 -3.37
CA ARG A 424 2.55 19.43 -3.89
C ARG A 424 3.42 18.46 -3.11
N TYR A 425 3.28 18.42 -1.79
CA TYR A 425 3.96 17.41 -0.97
C TYR A 425 3.51 15.98 -1.34
N LEU A 426 2.20 15.72 -1.43
CA LEU A 426 1.68 14.37 -1.73
C LEU A 426 2.08 13.83 -3.12
N TYR A 427 2.50 14.70 -4.04
CA TYR A 427 2.96 14.32 -5.38
C TYR A 427 4.46 14.55 -5.59
N ASP A 428 5.24 14.78 -4.53
CA ASP A 428 6.68 15.11 -4.61
C ASP A 428 7.00 16.27 -5.57
N LEU A 429 6.09 17.24 -5.68
CA LEU A 429 6.21 18.44 -6.51
C LEU A 429 6.75 19.65 -5.73
N LEU A 430 7.44 19.41 -4.61
CA LEU A 430 8.10 20.50 -3.88
C LEU A 430 9.33 20.93 -4.67
N PRO A 431 9.49 22.24 -4.97
CA PRO A 431 10.77 22.73 -5.46
C PRO A 431 11.83 22.52 -4.38
N ASP A 432 13.02 22.09 -4.79
CA ASP A 432 14.21 21.93 -3.94
C ASP A 432 14.50 23.16 -3.07
#